data_AF-A0A923D8M4-F1
#
_entry.id   AF-A0A923D8M4-F1
#
_cell.length_a   1.000
_cell.length_b   1.000
_cell.length_c   1.000
_cell.angle_alpha   90.00
_cell.angle_beta   90.00
_cell.angle_gamma   90.00
#
_symmetry.space_group_name_H-M   'P 1'
#
loop_
_entity.id
_entity.type
_entity.pdbx_description
1 polymer ?
#
loop_
_entity_poly.entity_id
_entity_poly.type
_entity_poly.pdbx_seq_one_letter_code
_entity_poly.pdbx_strand_id
1 'polypeptide(L)'
;MLPGPFQMPVLPQLPFYVHPVLLWAIILIAAVGLAITFFKFIFSEPSERVNSFLTFFLVAAIIAGAYIILANWGRVTAFFQKL
;
A
#
# COMPACT_ATOMS: atom_id res chain seq x y z
N MET A 1 5.52 -12.42 -31.56
CA MET A 1 4.88 -11.10 -31.49
C MET A 1 5.59 -10.33 -30.40
N LEU A 2 6.34 -9.27 -30.74
CA LEU A 2 6.93 -8.39 -29.73
C LEU A 2 5.78 -7.77 -28.91
N PRO A 3 5.82 -7.80 -27.57
CA PRO A 3 4.80 -7.14 -26.78
C PRO A 3 4.76 -5.67 -27.20
N GLY A 4 3.56 -5.17 -27.49
CA GLY A 4 3.36 -3.77 -27.84
C GLY A 4 3.87 -2.83 -26.75
N PRO A 5 4.01 -1.52 -27.05
CA PRO A 5 4.45 -0.55 -26.07
C PRO A 5 3.64 -0.69 -24.77
N PHE A 6 4.35 -0.72 -23.65
CA PHE A 6 3.76 -0.87 -22.32
C PHE A 6 2.69 0.22 -22.11
N GLN A 7 1.44 -0.22 -21.93
CA GLN A 7 0.34 0.67 -21.56
C GLN A 7 0.27 0.71 -20.03
N MET A 8 0.46 1.89 -19.44
CA MET A 8 0.23 2.06 -18.02
C MET A 8 -1.24 1.74 -17.70
N PRO A 9 -1.52 0.92 -16.67
CA PRO A 9 -2.88 0.73 -16.17
C PRO A 9 -3.53 2.07 -15.82
N VAL A 10 -4.83 2.19 -16.08
CA VAL A 10 -5.62 3.37 -15.70
C VAL A 10 -5.52 3.54 -14.18
N LEU A 11 -5.03 4.70 -13.74
CA LEU A 11 -4.87 4.99 -12.32
C LEU A 11 -6.23 5.24 -11.66
N PRO A 12 -6.42 4.80 -10.41
CA PRO A 12 -7.57 5.23 -9.62
C PRO A 12 -7.55 6.75 -9.52
N GLN A 13 -8.70 7.40 -9.76
CA GLN A 13 -8.83 8.84 -9.60
C GLN A 13 -8.65 9.19 -8.13
N LEU A 14 -7.52 9.83 -7.83
CA LEU A 14 -7.24 10.37 -6.52
C LEU A 14 -7.96 11.71 -6.35
N PRO A 15 -8.36 12.03 -5.11
CA PRO A 15 -9.05 13.29 -4.79
C PRO A 15 -8.13 14.52 -4.87
N PHE A 16 -6.84 14.30 -5.06
CA PHE A 16 -5.82 15.29 -5.34
C PHE A 16 -4.95 14.77 -6.48
N TYR A 17 -4.37 15.66 -7.25
CA TYR A 17 -3.43 15.28 -8.30
C TYR A 17 -2.14 14.71 -7.69
N VAL A 18 -1.82 13.47 -8.03
CA VAL A 18 -0.49 12.87 -7.79
C VAL A 18 0.08 12.50 -9.15
N HIS A 19 1.33 12.89 -9.40
CA HIS A 19 2.00 12.51 -10.62
C HIS A 19 2.02 10.96 -10.75
N PRO A 20 1.61 10.36 -11.89
CA PRO A 20 1.51 8.91 -12.06
C PRO A 20 2.75 8.13 -11.60
N VAL A 21 3.94 8.64 -11.93
CA VAL A 21 5.22 8.04 -11.56
C VAL A 21 5.43 8.03 -10.04
N LEU A 22 5.03 9.09 -9.33
CA LEU A 22 5.15 9.16 -7.87
C LEU A 22 4.21 8.16 -7.19
N LEU A 23 2.98 8.02 -7.69
CA LEU A 23 2.05 7.02 -7.17
C LEU A 23 2.60 5.60 -7.34
N TRP A 24 3.16 5.29 -8.51
CA TRP A 24 3.81 4.00 -8.74
C TRP A 24 5.04 3.79 -7.86
N ALA A 25 5.84 4.82 -7.59
CA ALA A 25 6.97 4.74 -6.67
C ALA A 25 6.51 4.42 -5.23
N ILE A 26 5.44 5.06 -4.76
CA ILE A 26 4.85 4.78 -3.43
C ILE A 26 4.35 3.33 -3.36
N ILE A 27 3.63 2.87 -4.39
CA ILE A 27 3.14 1.49 -4.48
C ILE A 27 4.30 0.50 -4.45
N LEU A 28 5.37 0.76 -5.21
CA LEU A 28 6.55 -0.09 -5.27
C LEU A 28 7.23 -0.18 -3.90
N ILE A 29 7.45 0.96 -3.22
CA ILE A 29 8.04 0.98 -1.87
C ILE A 29 7.18 0.20 -0.88
N ALA A 30 5.86 0.38 -0.92
CA ALA A 30 4.92 -0.36 -0.07
C ALA A 30 5.00 -1.88 -0.32
N ALA A 31 5.04 -2.30 -1.60
CA ALA A 31 5.18 -3.70 -1.98
C ALA A 31 6.51 -4.31 -1.52
N VAL A 32 7.62 -3.57 -1.65
CA VAL A 32 8.94 -3.99 -1.16
C VAL A 32 8.94 -4.12 0.37
N GLY A 33 8.35 -3.16 1.09
CA GLY A 33 8.21 -3.23 2.55
C GLY A 33 7.40 -4.45 3.02
N LEU A 34 6.30 -4.75 2.33
CA LEU A 34 5.50 -5.96 2.57
C LEU A 34 6.31 -7.23 2.33
N ALA A 35 7.03 -7.31 1.20
CA ALA A 35 7.86 -8.47 0.89
C ALA A 35 8.95 -8.69 1.95
N ILE A 36 9.66 -7.63 2.36
CA ILE A 36 10.71 -7.71 3.38
C ILE A 36 10.15 -8.22 4.71
N THR A 37 9.05 -7.65 5.18
CA THR A 37 8.43 -8.04 6.45
C THR A 37 7.83 -9.44 6.40
N PHE A 38 7.27 -9.83 5.26
CA PHE A 38 6.78 -11.18 5.03
C PHE A 38 7.90 -12.22 5.07
N PHE A 39 9.01 -12.00 4.34
CA PHE A 39 10.15 -12.91 4.37
C PHE A 39 10.78 -13.00 5.76
N LYS A 40 10.91 -11.87 6.46
CA LYS A 40 11.36 -11.87 7.87
C LYS A 40 10.46 -12.74 8.75
N PHE A 41 9.14 -12.66 8.58
CA PHE A 41 8.22 -13.52 9.31
C PHE A 41 8.40 -15.01 8.94
N ILE A 42 8.45 -15.36 7.65
CA ILE A 42 8.59 -16.76 7.20
C ILE A 42 9.88 -17.40 7.71
N PHE A 43 10.98 -16.67 7.69
CA PHE A 43 12.30 -17.18 8.09
C PHE A 43 12.68 -16.88 9.56
N SER A 44 11.75 -16.36 10.36
CA SER A 44 11.98 -16.06 11.76
C SER A 44 12.14 -17.31 12.62
N GLU A 45 13.06 -17.24 13.59
CA GLU A 45 13.18 -18.21 14.67
C GLU A 45 11.89 -18.26 15.52
N PRO A 46 11.56 -19.40 16.16
CA PRO A 46 10.31 -19.53 16.92
C PRO A 46 10.12 -18.46 18.01
N SER A 47 11.21 -18.03 18.65
CA SER A 47 11.24 -16.98 19.68
C SER A 47 10.87 -15.59 19.13
N GLU A 48 11.20 -15.30 17.88
CA GLU A 48 11.00 -13.99 17.24
C GLU A 48 9.78 -13.95 16.31
N ARG A 49 9.17 -15.10 16.05
CA ARG A 49 8.09 -15.26 15.08
C ARG A 49 6.87 -14.41 15.38
N VAL A 50 6.51 -14.29 16.65
CA VAL A 50 5.37 -13.45 17.08
C VAL A 50 5.64 -11.97 16.77
N ASN A 51 6.83 -11.47 17.08
CA ASN A 51 7.18 -10.08 16.82
C ASN A 51 7.27 -9.79 15.30
N SER A 52 7.86 -10.72 14.55
CA SER A 52 7.92 -10.63 13.09
C SER A 52 6.53 -10.66 12.44
N PHE A 53 5.63 -11.51 12.96
CA PHE A 53 4.22 -11.54 12.54
C PHE A 53 3.53 -10.20 12.80
N LEU A 54 3.66 -9.65 14.01
CA LEU A 54 3.05 -8.36 14.36
C LEU A 54 3.58 -7.24 13.47
N THR A 55 4.88 -7.24 13.18
CA THR A 55 5.51 -6.26 12.28
C THR A 55 4.92 -6.36 10.87
N PHE A 56 4.85 -7.57 10.30
CA PHE A 56 4.24 -7.80 9.00
C PHE A 56 2.77 -7.36 8.97
N PHE A 57 2.00 -7.77 9.98
CA PHE A 57 0.58 -7.46 10.08
C PHE A 57 0.35 -5.95 10.18
N LEU A 58 1.17 -5.24 10.95
CA LEU A 58 1.06 -3.79 11.11
C LEU A 58 1.37 -3.04 9.80
N VAL A 59 2.40 -3.46 9.07
CA VAL A 59 2.70 -2.92 7.73
C VAL A 59 1.55 -3.18 6.76
N ALA A 60 1.00 -4.40 6.74
CA ALA A 60 -0.15 -4.75 5.92
C ALA A 60 -1.39 -3.91 6.28
N ALA A 61 -1.66 -3.72 7.57
CA ALA A 61 -2.78 -2.92 8.07
C ALA A 61 -2.66 -1.45 7.70
N ILE A 62 -1.46 -0.85 7.76
CA ILE A 62 -1.21 0.53 7.32
C ILE A 62 -1.52 0.69 5.83
N ILE A 63 -1.04 -0.24 5.00
CA ILE A 63 -1.26 -0.20 3.54
C ILE A 63 -2.75 -0.37 3.21
N ALA A 64 -3.42 -1.34 3.85
CA ALA A 64 -4.85 -1.55 3.68
C ALA A 64 -5.66 -0.35 4.15
N GLY A 65 -5.30 0.25 5.29
CA GLY A 65 -5.93 1.46 5.82
C GLY A 65 -5.79 2.64 4.87
N ALA A 66 -4.59 2.88 4.34
CA ALA A 66 -4.35 3.92 3.34
C ALA A 66 -5.19 3.71 2.09
N TYR A 67 -5.29 2.47 1.60
CA TYR A 67 -6.16 2.14 0.46
C TYR A 67 -7.63 2.42 0.75
N ILE A 68 -8.14 2.01 1.92
CA ILE A 68 -9.54 2.25 2.32
C ILE A 68 -9.84 3.75 2.42
N ILE A 69 -8.93 4.53 3.03
CA ILE A 69 -9.07 5.99 3.15
C ILE A 69 -9.13 6.64 1.77
N LEU A 70 -8.23 6.27 0.85
CA LEU A 70 -8.21 6.81 -0.50
C LEU A 70 -9.48 6.43 -1.28
N ALA A 71 -9.93 5.17 -1.19
CA ALA A 71 -11.15 4.70 -1.85
C ALA A 71 -12.42 5.38 -1.32
N ASN A 72 -12.41 5.84 -0.06
CA ASN A 72 -13.56 6.48 0.58
C ASN A 72 -13.35 7.98 0.81
N TRP A 73 -12.40 8.62 0.10
CA TRP A 73 -11.96 9.97 0.43
C TRP A 73 -13.09 10.99 0.56
N GLY A 74 -14.07 10.97 -0.35
CA GLY A 74 -15.21 11.90 -0.29
C GLY A 74 -16.02 11.80 1.01
N ARG A 75 -16.12 10.60 1.61
CA ARG A 75 -16.77 10.41 2.92
C ARG A 75 -15.87 10.88 4.07
N VAL A 76 -14.57 10.62 3.96
CA VAL A 76 -13.57 11.03 4.95
C VAL A 76 -13.52 12.55 5.05
N THR A 77 -13.43 13.27 3.92
CA THR A 77 -13.42 14.74 3.92
C THR A 77 -14.73 15.34 4.42
N ALA A 78 -15.87 14.73 4.08
CA ALA A 78 -17.18 15.18 4.56
C ALA A 78 -17.35 15.00 6.07
N PHE A 79 -16.70 13.99 6.67
CA PHE A 79 -16.67 13.79 8.11
C PHE A 79 -15.82 14.88 8.80
N PHE A 80 -14.63 15.18 8.28
CA PHE A 80 -13.77 16.21 8.86
C PHE A 80 -14.28 17.65 8.66
N GLN A 81 -15.07 17.93 7.62
CA GLN A 81 -15.71 19.23 7.43
C GLN A 81 -16.89 19.49 8.37
N LYS A 82 -17.41 18.45 9.03
CA LYS A 82 -18.51 18.55 10.01
C LYS A 82 -18.03 18.67 11.47
N LEU A 83 -16.73 18.46 11.71
CA LEU A 83 -16.07 18.63 13.00
C LEU A 83 -15.57 20.08 13.13
#